data_AF-A0A1V5A669-F1
#
_entry.id   AF-A0A1V5A669-F1
#
_cell.length_a   1.000
_cell.length_b   1.000
_cell.length_c   1.000
_cell.angle_alpha   90.00
_cell.angle_beta   90.00
_cell.angle_gamma   90.00
#
_symmetry.space_group_name_H-M   'P 1'
#
loop_
_entity.id
_entity.type
_entity.pdbx_description
1 polymer ?
#
loop_
_entity_poly.entity_id
_entity_poly.type
_entity_poly.pdbx_seq_one_letter_code
_entity_poly.pdbx_strand_id
1 'polypeptide(L)'
;MSIEELDHTADAKIRVKAGTLEDLFSEAGRALMQVMYGRPGKDGRTYPLAVRGDDLESLMHAYLSELLFITEVEGLVISGADLRIGEGFVEGVVRGEPFSMEAHNAGRGVKGISYSGLSIVHDQESYILDVIFDV
;
A
#
# COMPACT_ATOMS: atom_id res chain seq x y z
N MET A 1 34.35 -23.10 -10.46
CA MET A 1 33.08 -22.82 -9.75
C MET A 1 32.27 -21.92 -10.66
N SER A 2 31.01 -22.25 -10.93
CA SER A 2 30.09 -21.34 -11.62
C SER A 2 28.85 -21.14 -10.75
N ILE A 3 28.48 -19.88 -10.58
CA ILE A 3 27.22 -19.42 -9.99
C ILE A 3 26.49 -18.74 -11.15
N GLU A 4 25.22 -19.10 -11.35
CA GLU A 4 24.35 -18.51 -12.37
C GLU A 4 23.03 -18.14 -11.69
N GLU A 5 22.72 -16.85 -11.73
CA GLU A 5 21.44 -16.29 -11.33
C GLU A 5 20.57 -16.15 -12.58
N LEU A 6 19.31 -16.55 -12.45
CA LEU A 6 18.31 -16.59 -13.51
C LEU A 6 17.12 -15.72 -13.12
N ASP A 7 16.31 -15.37 -14.13
CA ASP A 7 15.33 -14.27 -14.16
C ASP A 7 14.60 -13.91 -12.87
N HIS A 8 14.42 -12.60 -12.67
CA HIS A 8 13.45 -12.07 -11.71
C HIS A 8 12.71 -10.83 -12.24
N THR A 9 11.50 -11.04 -12.77
CA THR A 9 10.53 -9.96 -13.01
C THR A 9 9.17 -10.36 -12.45
N ALA A 10 9.07 -10.55 -11.14
CA ALA A 10 7.79 -10.77 -10.46
C ALA A 10 7.14 -9.46 -9.96
N ASP A 11 7.89 -8.35 -9.98
CA ASP A 11 7.48 -7.04 -9.49
C ASP A 11 6.22 -6.48 -10.14
N ALA A 12 5.31 -5.95 -9.32
CA ALA A 12 4.17 -5.16 -9.77
C ALA A 12 4.45 -3.67 -9.60
N LYS A 13 4.72 -2.97 -10.72
CA LYS A 13 4.84 -1.50 -10.72
C LYS A 13 3.46 -0.85 -10.82
N ILE A 14 3.14 0.00 -9.85
CA ILE A 14 1.85 0.66 -9.70
C ILE A 14 2.05 2.18 -9.69
N ARG A 15 1.15 2.89 -10.37
CA ARG A 15 1.03 4.35 -10.29
C ARG A 15 -0.31 4.73 -9.70
N VAL A 16 -0.29 5.59 -8.68
CA VAL A 16 -1.49 6.12 -8.01
C VAL A 16 -1.50 7.63 -8.17
N LYS A 17 -2.69 8.20 -8.41
CA LYS A 17 -2.89 9.63 -8.58
C LYS A 17 -4.05 10.10 -7.72
N ALA A 18 -3.86 11.20 -6.98
CA ALA A 18 -4.89 11.75 -6.09
C ALA A 18 -4.78 13.27 -5.95
N GLY A 19 -5.86 13.94 -5.58
CA GLY A 19 -5.92 15.41 -5.43
C GLY A 19 -5.29 15.92 -4.13
N THR A 20 -5.25 15.09 -3.09
CA THR A 20 -4.64 15.40 -1.80
C THR A 20 -3.64 14.31 -1.40
N LEU A 21 -2.80 14.62 -0.41
CA LEU A 21 -1.82 13.66 0.08
C LEU A 21 -2.50 12.54 0.86
N GLU A 22 -3.51 12.87 1.66
CA GLU A 22 -4.36 11.92 2.38
C GLU A 22 -5.04 10.94 1.42
N ASP A 23 -5.62 11.45 0.33
CA ASP A 23 -6.23 10.62 -0.70
C ASP A 23 -5.18 9.73 -1.38
N LEU A 24 -3.96 10.24 -1.63
CA LEU A 24 -2.89 9.44 -2.22
C LEU A 24 -2.54 8.22 -1.37
N PHE A 25 -2.40 8.40 -0.05
CA PHE A 25 -2.12 7.31 0.88
C PHE A 25 -3.30 6.34 0.97
N SER A 26 -4.53 6.83 1.02
CA SER A 26 -5.73 5.99 1.01
C SER A 26 -5.80 5.14 -0.27
N GLU A 27 -5.61 5.74 -1.44
CA GLU A 27 -5.63 5.04 -2.73
C GLU A 27 -4.43 4.10 -2.92
N ALA A 28 -3.26 4.43 -2.37
CA ALA A 28 -2.12 3.51 -2.37
C ALA A 28 -2.42 2.22 -1.58
N GLY A 29 -3.10 2.34 -0.44
CA GLY A 29 -3.57 1.18 0.31
C GLY A 29 -4.59 0.34 -0.47
N ARG A 30 -5.52 0.99 -1.17
CA ARG A 30 -6.49 0.29 -2.05
C ARG A 30 -5.78 -0.42 -3.21
N ALA A 31 -4.75 0.20 -3.78
CA ALA A 31 -3.96 -0.39 -4.86
C ALA A 31 -3.19 -1.64 -4.38
N LEU A 32 -2.63 -1.62 -3.16
CA LEU A 32 -2.04 -2.80 -2.54
C LEU A 32 -3.06 -3.94 -2.44
N MET A 33 -4.27 -3.68 -1.94
CA MET A 33 -5.34 -4.70 -1.86
C MET A 33 -5.76 -5.21 -3.23
N GLN A 34 -5.79 -4.35 -4.25
CA GLN A 34 -6.08 -4.77 -5.62
C GLN A 34 -5.03 -5.74 -6.15
N VAL A 35 -3.74 -5.52 -5.87
CA VAL A 35 -2.68 -6.47 -6.25
C VAL A 35 -2.78 -7.75 -5.43
N MET A 36 -2.99 -7.65 -4.11
CA MET A 36 -3.05 -8.81 -3.22
C MET A 36 -4.25 -9.72 -3.45
N TYR A 37 -5.42 -9.13 -3.71
CA TYR A 37 -6.70 -9.84 -3.67
C TYR A 37 -7.58 -9.64 -4.90
N GLY A 38 -7.13 -8.84 -5.87
CA GLY A 38 -7.90 -8.48 -7.06
C GLY A 38 -8.89 -7.34 -6.83
N ARG A 39 -9.15 -6.96 -5.57
CA ARG A 39 -10.02 -5.83 -5.21
C ARG A 39 -9.76 -5.33 -3.78
N PRO A 40 -10.04 -4.05 -3.51
CA PRO A 40 -10.20 -3.54 -2.15
C PRO A 40 -11.40 -4.18 -1.42
N GLY A 41 -11.34 -4.14 -0.10
CA GLY A 41 -12.41 -4.57 0.78
C GLY A 41 -13.60 -3.60 0.75
N LYS A 42 -14.58 -3.86 1.61
CA LYS A 42 -15.72 -2.98 1.89
C LYS A 42 -15.56 -2.31 3.24
N ASP A 43 -16.19 -1.15 3.41
CA ASP A 43 -16.22 -0.49 4.70
C ASP A 43 -16.91 -1.38 5.75
N GLY A 44 -16.27 -1.51 6.91
CA GLY A 44 -16.77 -2.36 7.99
C GLY A 44 -16.02 -2.12 9.29
N ARG A 45 -14.94 -2.86 9.50
CA ARG A 45 -14.06 -2.70 10.68
C ARG A 45 -13.13 -1.53 10.47
N THR A 46 -12.81 -0.86 11.57
CA THR A 46 -11.75 0.14 11.62
C THR A 46 -10.54 -0.41 12.37
N TYR A 47 -9.35 -0.01 11.96
CA TYR A 47 -8.11 -0.34 12.64
C TYR A 47 -7.25 0.92 12.79
N PRO A 48 -6.77 1.27 13.99
CA PRO A 48 -5.94 2.44 14.18
C PRO A 48 -4.55 2.21 13.57
N LEU A 49 -3.99 3.24 12.93
CA LEU A 49 -2.66 3.18 12.34
C LEU A 49 -1.89 4.44 12.69
N ALA A 50 -0.62 4.26 13.05
CA ALA A 50 0.31 5.34 13.29
C ALA A 50 1.72 4.93 12.84
N VAL A 51 2.28 5.62 11.87
CA VAL A 51 3.63 5.36 11.35
C VAL A 51 4.45 6.65 11.29
N ARG A 52 5.77 6.50 11.25
CA ARG A 52 6.76 7.58 11.17
C ARG A 52 7.70 7.33 10.00
N GLY A 53 8.27 8.40 9.47
CA GLY A 53 9.24 8.35 8.38
C GLY A 53 10.03 9.65 8.31
N ASP A 54 11.23 9.59 7.74
CA ASP A 54 12.13 10.75 7.65
C ASP A 54 11.79 11.67 6.45
N ASP A 55 11.20 11.11 5.41
CA ASP A 55 10.68 11.80 4.22
C ASP A 55 9.36 11.16 3.75
N LEU A 56 8.78 11.73 2.69
CA LEU A 56 7.44 11.33 2.24
C LEU A 56 7.42 9.92 1.65
N GLU A 57 8.46 9.55 0.92
CA GLU A 57 8.67 8.20 0.38
C GLU A 57 8.82 7.17 1.51
N SER A 58 9.67 7.43 2.50
CA SER A 58 9.85 6.56 3.67
C SER A 58 8.55 6.41 4.46
N LEU A 59 7.77 7.50 4.55
CA LEU A 59 6.47 7.50 5.22
C LEU A 59 5.43 6.67 4.45
N MET A 60 5.39 6.76 3.12
CA MET A 60 4.55 5.90 2.26
C MET A 60 4.96 4.43 2.36
N HIS A 61 6.27 4.16 2.33
CA HIS A 61 6.79 2.81 2.50
C HIS A 61 6.36 2.22 3.86
N ALA A 62 6.59 2.96 4.95
CA ALA A 62 6.19 2.54 6.30
C ALA A 62 4.69 2.29 6.40
N TYR A 63 3.88 3.19 5.83
CA TYR A 63 2.42 3.04 5.78
C TYR A 63 1.98 1.79 5.02
N LEU A 64 2.47 1.56 3.80
CA LEU A 64 2.09 0.39 3.00
C LEU A 64 2.60 -0.91 3.63
N SER A 65 3.75 -0.88 4.30
CA SER A 65 4.29 -2.02 5.04
C SER A 65 3.40 -2.37 6.24
N GLU A 66 2.89 -1.35 6.96
CA GLU A 66 1.95 -1.56 8.05
C GLU A 66 0.61 -2.10 7.54
N LEU A 67 0.12 -1.63 6.39
CA LEU A 67 -1.08 -2.20 5.75
C LEU A 67 -0.89 -3.65 5.34
N LEU A 68 0.29 -4.00 4.80
CA LEU A 68 0.64 -5.37 4.45
C LEU A 68 0.59 -6.26 5.72
N PHE A 69 1.21 -5.80 6.81
CA PHE A 69 1.16 -6.48 8.10
C PHE A 69 -0.28 -6.68 8.60
N ILE A 70 -1.08 -5.62 8.67
CA ILE A 70 -2.49 -5.67 9.11
C ILE A 70 -3.27 -6.69 8.25
N THR A 71 -3.02 -6.67 6.95
CA THR A 71 -3.71 -7.53 6.00
C THR A 71 -3.35 -9.01 6.19
N GLU A 72 -2.07 -9.33 6.34
CA GLU A 72 -1.59 -10.71 6.46
C GLU A 72 -1.80 -11.29 7.85
N VAL A 73 -1.66 -10.48 8.90
CA VAL A 73 -1.68 -10.94 10.29
C VAL A 73 -3.07 -10.80 10.91
N GLU A 74 -3.73 -9.65 10.72
CA GLU A 74 -5.07 -9.41 11.27
C GLU A 74 -6.20 -9.83 10.31
N GLY A 75 -5.85 -10.18 9.07
CA GLY A 75 -6.80 -10.65 8.06
C GLY A 75 -7.81 -9.58 7.65
N LEU A 76 -7.42 -8.30 7.67
CA LEU A 76 -8.29 -7.18 7.29
C LEU A 76 -7.96 -6.69 5.87
N VAL A 77 -8.92 -6.80 4.95
CA VAL A 77 -8.77 -6.29 3.58
C VAL A 77 -9.24 -4.84 3.53
N ILE A 78 -8.31 -3.94 3.24
CA ILE A 78 -8.52 -2.49 3.34
C ILE A 78 -9.46 -1.98 2.23
N SER A 79 -10.42 -1.14 2.61
CA SER A 79 -11.34 -0.43 1.70
C SER A 79 -10.91 1.02 1.47
N GLY A 80 -10.22 1.62 2.45
CA GLY A 80 -9.70 2.98 2.41
C GLY A 80 -9.18 3.41 3.79
N ALA A 81 -8.75 4.66 3.91
CA ALA A 81 -8.23 5.21 5.15
C ALA A 81 -8.67 6.66 5.37
N ASP A 82 -8.89 7.02 6.64
CA ASP A 82 -8.99 8.42 7.09
C ASP A 82 -7.71 8.74 7.84
N LEU A 83 -6.86 9.57 7.23
CA LEU A 83 -5.52 9.82 7.70
C LEU A 83 -5.30 11.31 7.94
N ARG A 84 -4.44 11.60 8.89
CA ARG A 84 -3.82 12.90 9.09
C ARG A 84 -2.34 12.74 8.82
N ILE A 85 -1.84 13.50 7.85
CA ILE A 85 -0.44 13.47 7.44
C ILE A 85 0.20 14.78 7.89
N GLY A 86 1.36 14.68 8.51
CA GLY A 86 2.17 15.85 8.83
C GLY A 86 3.65 15.53 8.67
N GLU A 87 4.48 16.42 9.19
CA GLU A 87 5.93 16.31 9.05
C GLU A 87 6.44 15.04 9.75
N GLY A 88 6.78 14.03 8.95
CA GLY A 88 7.31 12.74 9.38
C GLY A 88 6.32 11.80 10.07
N PHE A 89 5.01 12.00 9.91
CA PHE A 89 4.01 11.07 10.48
C PHE A 89 2.74 10.92 9.64
N VAL A 90 2.14 9.73 9.76
CA VAL A 90 0.78 9.41 9.34
C VAL A 90 0.07 8.80 10.53
N GLU A 91 -1.09 9.35 10.89
CA GLU A 91 -1.91 8.84 11.99
C GLU A 91 -3.38 8.86 11.58
N GLY A 92 -4.12 7.82 11.93
CA GLY A 92 -5.54 7.76 11.60
C GLY A 92 -6.14 6.37 11.74
N VAL A 93 -7.13 6.08 10.91
CA VAL A 93 -7.81 4.79 10.87
C VAL A 93 -7.89 4.27 9.45
N VAL A 94 -7.66 2.97 9.30
CA VAL A 94 -7.95 2.25 8.07
C VAL A 94 -9.28 1.51 8.23
N ARG A 95 -10.04 1.43 7.15
CA ARG A 95 -11.32 0.72 7.09
C ARG A 95 -11.17 -0.53 6.25
N GLY A 96 -11.95 -1.56 6.54
CA GLY A 96 -11.97 -2.76 5.71
C GLY A 96 -12.94 -3.83 6.17
N GLU A 97 -12.87 -4.98 5.51
CA GLU A 97 -13.64 -6.17 5.84
C GLU A 97 -12.71 -7.37 6.08
N PRO A 98 -13.10 -8.34 6.91
CA PRO A 98 -12.32 -9.56 7.09
C PRO A 98 -12.07 -10.28 5.76
N PHE A 99 -10.89 -10.88 5.62
CA PHE A 99 -10.54 -11.69 4.48
C PHE A 99 -11.53 -12.86 4.29
N SER A 100 -11.97 -13.07 3.05
CA SER A 100 -12.78 -14.21 2.64
C SER A 100 -12.20 -14.77 1.35
N MET A 101 -11.95 -16.08 1.36
CA MET A 101 -11.45 -16.79 0.16
C MET A 101 -12.44 -16.75 -1.00
N GLU A 102 -13.73 -16.53 -0.76
CA GLU A 102 -14.72 -16.37 -1.83
C GLU A 102 -14.55 -15.04 -2.57
N ALA A 103 -14.21 -13.97 -1.83
CA ALA A 103 -14.17 -12.61 -2.35
C ALA A 103 -12.75 -12.15 -2.76
N HIS A 104 -11.70 -12.72 -2.16
CA HIS A 104 -10.34 -12.16 -2.14
C HIS A 104 -9.28 -13.15 -2.65
N ASN A 105 -9.61 -14.01 -3.62
CA ASN A 105 -8.69 -15.04 -4.14
C ASN A 105 -8.08 -14.72 -5.52
N ALA A 106 -8.31 -13.52 -6.06
CA ALA A 106 -8.00 -13.19 -7.45
C ALA A 106 -6.68 -12.42 -7.65
N GLY A 107 -5.93 -12.15 -6.59
CA GLY A 107 -4.67 -11.40 -6.64
C GLY A 107 -3.42 -12.27 -6.52
N ARG A 108 -2.34 -11.70 -6.01
CA ARG A 108 -1.03 -12.34 -5.86
C ARG A 108 -0.45 -12.03 -4.48
N GLY A 109 0.34 -12.94 -3.90
CA GLY A 109 0.98 -12.66 -2.61
C GLY A 109 2.03 -11.58 -2.75
N VAL A 110 1.84 -10.42 -2.11
CA VAL A 110 2.86 -9.37 -2.05
C VAL A 110 3.75 -9.66 -0.84
N LYS A 111 5.06 -9.78 -1.06
CA LYS A 111 6.05 -10.05 -0.01
C LYS A 111 6.59 -8.79 0.65
N GLY A 112 6.54 -7.67 -0.05
CA GLY A 112 7.12 -6.42 0.44
C GLY A 112 6.87 -5.22 -0.47
N ILE A 113 7.15 -4.05 0.09
CA ILE A 113 7.11 -2.77 -0.61
C ILE A 113 8.55 -2.39 -0.95
N SER A 114 8.84 -2.13 -2.23
CA SER A 114 10.20 -1.80 -2.66
C SER A 114 10.44 -0.30 -2.59
N TYR A 115 11.63 0.10 -2.13
CA TYR A 115 12.13 1.47 -2.30
C TYR A 115 12.56 1.76 -3.75
N SER A 116 12.83 0.73 -4.54
CA SER A 116 13.25 0.91 -5.94
C SER A 116 12.11 1.52 -6.75
N GLY A 117 12.35 2.71 -7.32
CA GLY A 117 11.35 3.44 -8.09
C GLY A 117 10.19 4.00 -7.27
N LEU A 118 10.26 3.94 -5.93
CA LEU A 118 9.33 4.64 -5.06
C LEU A 118 9.55 6.15 -5.21
N SER A 119 8.52 6.87 -5.63
CA SER A 119 8.59 8.32 -5.76
C SER A 119 7.23 8.95 -5.56
N ILE A 120 7.20 10.09 -4.89
CA ILE A 120 5.99 10.91 -4.77
C ILE A 120 6.28 12.29 -5.35
N VAL A 121 5.53 12.65 -6.39
CA VAL A 121 5.66 13.95 -7.06
C VAL A 121 4.34 14.68 -6.96
N HIS A 122 4.41 15.96 -6.66
CA HIS A 122 3.26 16.86 -6.75
C HIS A 122 3.32 17.63 -8.07
N ASP A 123 2.38 17.36 -8.97
CA ASP A 123 2.12 18.21 -10.14
C ASP A 123 1.20 19.39 -9.75
N GLN A 124 0.86 20.27 -10.69
CA GLN A 124 0.12 21.50 -10.38
C GLN A 124 -1.25 21.27 -9.70
N GLU A 125 -1.85 20.09 -9.84
CA GLU A 125 -3.20 19.81 -9.33
C GLU A 125 -3.30 18.49 -8.56
N SER A 126 -2.22 17.71 -8.46
CA SER A 126 -2.31 16.35 -7.93
C SER A 126 -0.99 15.74 -7.48
N TYR A 127 -1.10 14.81 -6.55
CA TYR A 127 0.00 13.94 -6.15
C TYR A 127 0.01 12.67 -7.00
N ILE A 128 1.21 12.23 -7.36
CA ILE A 128 1.47 11.03 -8.13
C ILE A 128 2.48 10.18 -7.35
N LEU A 129 2.08 8.97 -7.03
CA LEU A 129 2.95 7.93 -6.46
C LEU A 129 3.31 6.93 -7.56
N ASP A 130 4.58 6.63 -7.70
CA ASP A 130 5.05 5.36 -8.30
C ASP A 130 5.57 4.46 -7.19
N VAL A 131 5.18 3.18 -7.20
CA VAL A 131 5.65 2.18 -6.24
C VAL A 131 5.78 0.81 -6.91
N ILE A 132 6.70 -0.01 -6.40
CA ILE A 132 6.86 -1.39 -6.82
C ILE A 132 6.54 -2.30 -5.63
N PHE A 133 5.67 -3.27 -5.87
CA PHE A 133 5.40 -4.36 -4.92
C PHE A 133 6.15 -5.62 -5.36
N ASP A 134 6.90 -6.21 -4.43
CA ASP A 134 7.55 -7.52 -4.60
C ASP A 134 6.49 -8.61 -4.44
N VAL A 135 6.33 -9.46 -5.45
CA VAL A 135 5.29 -10.50 -5.54
C VAL A 135 5.91 -11.89 -5.62
#